data_AF-A0A382JKH8-F1
#
_entry.id   AF-A0A382JKH8-F1
#
_cell.length_a   1.000
_cell.length_b   1.000
_cell.length_c   1.000
_cell.angle_alpha   90.00
_cell.angle_beta   90.00
_cell.angle_gamma   90.00
#
_symmetry.space_group_name_H-M   'P 1'
#
loop_
_entity.id
_entity.type
_entity.pdbx_description
1 polymer ?
#
loop_
_entity_poly.entity_id
_entity_poly.type
_entity_poly.pdbx_seq_one_letter_code
_entity_poly.pdbx_strand_id
1 'polypeptide(L)'
;MVDEGVARSLFLAGLMIVSVLLGVLLFDVKQEGENLAPVIEGDIPTNILIGDIDSVFLSIYDEEMAGLTLVVSLDGVGITDEPDSDGILEIDISQLGVGSHSIKVVATDSLGQESKWTAS
;
A
#
# COMPACT_ATOMS: atom_id res chain seq x y z
N MET A 1 -54.61 -29.96 -22.47
CA MET A 1 -54.81 -28.81 -21.56
C MET A 1 -53.62 -28.84 -20.60
N VAL A 2 -52.60 -28.00 -20.81
CA VAL A 2 -51.45 -27.94 -19.90
C VAL A 2 -51.94 -27.27 -18.64
N ASP A 3 -51.81 -27.94 -17.50
CA ASP A 3 -52.28 -27.44 -16.21
C ASP A 3 -51.50 -26.17 -15.85
N GLU A 4 -52.17 -25.01 -15.91
CA GLU A 4 -51.55 -23.71 -15.67
C GLU A 4 -50.94 -23.61 -14.25
N GLY A 5 -51.44 -24.41 -13.29
CA GLY A 5 -50.89 -24.51 -11.94
C GLY A 5 -49.53 -25.20 -11.93
N VAL A 6 -49.39 -26.31 -12.67
CA VAL A 6 -48.10 -27.03 -12.83
C VAL A 6 -47.07 -26.15 -13.54
N ALA A 7 -47.46 -25.43 -14.59
CA ALA A 7 -46.55 -24.53 -15.31
C ALA A 7 -46.03 -23.38 -14.42
N ARG A 8 -46.90 -22.78 -13.61
CA ARG A 8 -46.52 -21.72 -12.66
C ARG A 8 -45.60 -22.26 -11.56
N SER A 9 -45.91 -23.42 -11.00
CA SER A 9 -45.08 -24.05 -9.96
C SER A 9 -43.69 -24.43 -10.49
N LEU A 10 -43.61 -24.93 -11.73
CA LEU A 10 -42.33 -25.31 -12.34
C LEU A 10 -41.48 -24.07 -12.66
N PHE A 11 -42.11 -22.98 -13.10
CA PHE A 11 -41.45 -21.70 -13.31
C PHE A 11 -40.88 -21.12 -12.01
N LEU A 12 -41.68 -21.12 -10.94
CA LEU A 12 -41.26 -20.67 -9.60
C LEU A 12 -40.13 -21.54 -9.03
N ALA A 13 -40.19 -22.86 -9.20
CA ALA A 13 -39.13 -23.78 -8.77
C ALA A 13 -37.83 -23.54 -9.54
N GLY A 14 -37.90 -23.34 -10.86
CA GLY A 14 -36.75 -22.97 -11.68
C GLY A 14 -36.12 -21.65 -11.24
N LEU A 15 -36.94 -20.64 -10.94
CA LEU A 15 -36.48 -19.35 -10.44
C LEU A 15 -35.77 -19.48 -9.09
N MET A 16 -36.31 -20.28 -8.16
CA MET A 16 -35.66 -20.53 -6.87
C MET A 16 -34.29 -21.18 -7.04
N ILE A 17 -34.18 -22.20 -7.90
CA ILE A 17 -32.90 -22.90 -8.14
C ILE A 17 -31.88 -21.95 -8.77
N VAL A 18 -32.28 -21.18 -9.78
CA VAL A 18 -31.39 -20.21 -10.46
C VAL A 18 -30.96 -19.11 -9.50
N SER A 19 -31.85 -18.64 -8.61
CA SER A 19 -31.51 -17.61 -7.62
C SER A 19 -30.48 -18.09 -6.59
N VAL A 20 -30.58 -19.34 -6.14
CA VAL A 20 -29.63 -19.95 -5.21
C VAL A 20 -28.28 -20.17 -5.89
N LEU A 21 -28.27 -20.66 -7.13
CA LEU A 21 -27.03 -20.87 -7.89
C LEU A 21 -26.32 -19.55 -8.21
N LEU A 22 -27.06 -18.50 -8.60
CA LEU A 22 -26.52 -17.15 -8.80
C LEU A 22 -25.94 -16.58 -7.49
N GLY A 23 -26.61 -16.82 -6.35
CA GLY A 23 -26.07 -16.46 -5.04
C GLY A 23 -24.71 -17.11 -4.79
N VAL A 24 -24.62 -18.44 -4.91
CA VAL A 24 -23.37 -19.18 -4.65
C VAL A 24 -22.22 -18.75 -5.55
N LEU A 25 -22.48 -18.43 -6.83
CA LEU A 25 -21.44 -17.95 -7.76
C LEU A 25 -20.97 -16.52 -7.48
N LEU A 26 -21.81 -15.68 -6.86
CA LEU A 26 -21.45 -14.31 -6.50
C LEU A 26 -20.81 -14.18 -5.11
N PHE A 27 -20.94 -15.20 -4.25
CA PHE A 27 -20.43 -15.16 -2.87
C PHE A 27 -18.91 -15.37 -2.75
N ASP A 28 -18.27 -15.92 -3.77
CA ASP A 28 -16.80 -16.09 -3.81
C ASP A 28 -16.07 -14.83 -4.32
N VAL A 29 -16.80 -13.86 -4.88
CA VAL A 29 -16.30 -12.50 -5.12
C VAL A 29 -16.54 -11.65 -3.88
N LYS A 30 -16.02 -12.10 -2.74
CA LYS A 30 -15.46 -11.14 -1.81
C LYS A 30 -14.09 -10.82 -2.38
N GLN A 31 -13.93 -9.62 -2.93
CA GLN A 31 -12.61 -9.03 -3.01
C GLN A 31 -12.07 -9.04 -1.58
N GLU A 32 -11.28 -10.06 -1.24
CA GLU A 32 -10.19 -9.86 -0.28
C GLU A 32 -9.51 -8.59 -0.74
N GLY A 33 -9.43 -7.60 0.16
CA GLY A 33 -9.06 -6.23 -0.17
C GLY A 33 -7.94 -6.24 -1.19
N GLU A 34 -8.13 -5.54 -2.32
CA GLU A 34 -7.06 -5.42 -3.30
C GLU A 34 -5.80 -4.99 -2.55
N ASN A 35 -4.74 -5.80 -2.63
CA ASN A 35 -3.46 -5.46 -2.04
C ASN A 35 -3.00 -4.16 -2.70
N LEU A 36 -2.86 -3.09 -1.93
CA LEU A 36 -2.46 -1.80 -2.46
C LEU A 36 -0.94 -1.66 -2.46
N ALA A 37 -0.43 -0.68 -3.21
CA ALA A 37 0.96 -0.31 -3.10
C ALA A 37 1.20 0.37 -1.74
N PRO A 38 2.40 0.21 -1.15
CA PRO A 38 2.73 0.84 0.11
C PRO A 38 2.61 2.36 0.00
N VAL A 39 2.24 3.05 1.07
CA VAL A 39 2.11 4.52 1.09
C VAL A 39 3.28 5.11 1.88
N ILE A 40 3.91 6.15 1.33
CA ILE A 40 5.01 6.87 1.98
C ILE A 40 4.58 8.31 2.18
N GLU A 41 4.54 8.75 3.45
CA GLU A 41 4.25 10.11 3.85
C GLU A 41 5.40 10.67 4.68
N GLY A 42 5.75 11.92 4.44
CA GLY A 42 6.83 12.57 5.17
C GLY A 42 7.00 13.99 4.68
N ASP A 43 7.61 14.81 5.52
CA ASP A 43 7.92 16.21 5.21
C ASP A 43 9.40 16.44 5.56
N ILE A 44 10.09 17.23 4.75
CA ILE A 44 11.49 17.59 5.01
C ILE A 44 11.58 19.08 5.36
N PRO A 45 12.42 19.45 6.33
CA PRO A 45 12.69 20.84 6.59
C PRO A 45 13.32 21.50 5.35
N THR A 46 12.70 22.59 4.89
CA THR A 46 13.15 23.34 3.69
C THR A 46 14.49 24.04 3.87
N ASN A 47 14.96 24.18 5.11
CA ASN A 47 16.21 24.87 5.41
C ASN A 47 16.84 24.25 6.67
N ILE A 48 18.04 23.72 6.52
CA ILE A 48 18.81 23.10 7.60
C ILE A 48 20.04 23.96 7.86
N LEU A 49 20.35 24.23 9.14
CA LEU A 49 21.56 24.94 9.55
C LEU A 49 22.70 23.94 9.74
N ILE A 50 23.88 24.26 9.23
CA ILE A 50 25.05 23.39 9.34
C ILE A 50 25.43 23.21 10.81
N GLY A 51 25.52 21.96 11.24
CA GLY A 51 25.90 21.60 12.60
C GLY A 51 24.72 21.53 13.58
N ASP A 52 23.48 21.75 13.13
CA ASP A 52 22.31 21.31 13.88
C ASP A 52 22.15 19.79 13.74
N ILE A 53 21.67 19.19 14.83
CA ILE A 53 21.28 17.78 14.84
C ILE A 53 19.85 17.75 14.33
N ASP A 54 19.67 17.29 13.11
CA ASP A 54 18.37 17.23 12.45
C ASP A 54 18.15 15.85 11.83
N SER A 55 16.90 15.40 11.86
CA SER A 55 16.48 14.07 11.39
C SER A 55 15.25 14.23 10.51
N VAL A 56 15.19 13.46 9.43
CA VAL A 56 14.00 13.35 8.59
C VAL A 56 13.20 12.14 9.02
N PHE A 57 11.91 12.33 9.26
CA PHE A 57 10.99 11.25 9.63
C PHE A 57 10.03 10.98 8.47
N LEU A 58 9.99 9.73 8.03
CA LEU A 58 9.13 9.24 6.95
C LEU A 58 8.26 8.13 7.51
N SER A 59 6.95 8.27 7.40
CA SER A 59 5.98 7.24 7.76
C SER A 59 5.67 6.39 6.55
N ILE A 60 5.84 5.08 6.68
CA ILE A 60 5.56 4.11 5.63
C ILE A 60 4.45 3.19 6.12
N TYR A 61 3.40 3.07 5.32
CA TYR A 61 2.20 2.30 5.63
C TYR A 61 1.98 1.25 4.56
N ASP A 62 1.73 0.02 4.98
CA ASP A 62 1.39 -1.09 4.10
C ASP A 62 0.48 -2.07 4.83
N GLU A 63 -0.32 -2.83 4.09
CA GLU A 63 -1.12 -3.92 4.67
C GLU A 63 -0.23 -5.02 5.29
N GLU A 64 0.97 -5.25 4.74
CA GLU A 64 1.91 -6.27 5.20
C GLU A 64 3.36 -5.75 5.32
N MET A 65 3.70 -5.26 6.51
CA MET A 65 5.05 -4.77 6.81
C MET A 65 6.16 -5.85 6.73
N ALA A 66 5.83 -7.13 6.87
CA ALA A 66 6.82 -8.22 6.94
C ALA A 66 7.49 -8.55 5.58
N GLY A 67 6.89 -8.11 4.47
CA GLY A 67 7.39 -8.33 3.10
C GLY A 67 7.93 -7.08 2.43
N LEU A 68 7.95 -5.95 3.14
CA LEU A 68 8.31 -4.66 2.59
C LEU A 68 9.83 -4.54 2.39
N THR A 69 10.25 -4.23 1.17
CA THR A 69 11.63 -3.87 0.83
C THR A 69 11.73 -2.36 0.68
N LEU A 70 12.60 -1.74 1.46
CA LEU A 70 12.84 -0.30 1.39
C LEU A 70 14.21 0.00 0.79
N VAL A 71 14.24 0.90 -0.19
CA VAL A 71 15.47 1.41 -0.80
C VAL A 71 15.49 2.92 -0.65
N VAL A 72 16.38 3.41 0.20
CA VAL A 72 16.53 4.84 0.48
C VAL A 72 17.85 5.32 -0.06
N SER A 73 17.86 6.51 -0.65
CA SER A 73 19.04 7.14 -1.21
C SER A 73 19.06 8.63 -0.92
N LEU A 74 20.20 9.11 -0.45
CA LEU A 74 20.52 10.51 -0.16
C LEU A 74 21.60 10.96 -1.14
N ASP A 75 21.28 11.92 -2.02
CA ASP A 75 22.14 12.36 -3.13
C ASP A 75 22.62 11.24 -4.06
N GLY A 76 21.82 10.19 -4.19
CA GLY A 76 22.17 9.00 -4.96
C GLY A 76 23.10 8.03 -4.23
N VAL A 77 23.48 8.31 -2.98
CA VAL A 77 24.13 7.35 -2.08
C VAL A 77 23.05 6.56 -1.35
N GLY A 78 23.06 5.24 -1.50
CA GLY A 78 22.12 4.37 -0.79
C GLY A 78 22.42 4.36 0.71
N ILE A 79 21.38 4.53 1.53
CA ILE A 79 21.45 4.38 3.00
C ILE A 79 20.68 3.10 3.40
N THR A 80 21.09 2.48 4.50
CA THR A 80 20.58 1.19 4.97
C THR A 80 19.68 1.34 6.20
N ASP A 81 19.09 2.52 6.39
CA ASP A 81 18.17 2.76 7.48
C ASP A 81 16.88 1.96 7.26
N GLU A 82 16.46 1.27 8.32
CA GLU A 82 15.25 0.46 8.33
C GLU A 82 14.15 1.20 9.11
N PRO A 83 12.88 1.11 8.68
CA PRO A 83 11.78 1.67 9.44
C PRO A 83 11.61 0.92 10.77
N ASP A 84 11.16 1.63 11.78
CA ASP A 84 10.86 1.06 13.09
C ASP A 84 9.58 0.19 13.08
N SER A 85 9.20 -0.33 14.26
CA SER A 85 8.01 -1.17 14.41
C SER A 85 6.69 -0.46 14.12
N ASP A 86 6.70 0.88 14.09
CA ASP A 86 5.55 1.73 13.78
C ASP A 86 5.54 2.16 12.30
N GLY A 87 6.55 1.74 11.52
CA GLY A 87 6.71 2.10 10.11
C GLY A 87 7.39 3.45 9.90
N ILE A 88 8.00 4.03 10.95
CA ILE A 88 8.70 5.30 10.87
C ILE A 88 10.16 5.04 10.50
N LEU A 89 10.58 5.55 9.36
CA LEU A 89 11.97 5.65 8.96
C LEU A 89 12.56 6.98 9.43
N GLU A 90 13.55 6.91 10.29
CA GLU A 90 14.38 8.05 10.70
C GLU A 90 15.68 8.07 9.88
N ILE A 91 15.93 9.19 9.19
CA ILE A 91 17.17 9.42 8.45
C ILE A 91 17.93 10.55 9.11
N ASP A 92 19.14 10.27 9.61
CA ASP A 92 20.02 11.30 10.16
C ASP A 92 20.61 12.15 9.03
N ILE A 93 20.26 13.44 9.02
CA ILE A 93 20.74 14.43 8.04
C ILE A 93 21.73 15.42 8.65
N SER A 94 22.12 15.22 9.92
CA SER A 94 23.03 16.10 10.66
C SER A 94 24.43 16.18 10.05
N GLN A 95 24.83 15.14 9.29
CA GLN A 95 26.13 15.06 8.62
C GLN A 95 26.09 15.60 7.18
N LEU A 96 24.96 16.15 6.72
CA LEU A 96 24.88 16.72 5.38
C LEU A 96 25.75 17.98 5.26
N GLY A 97 26.38 18.10 4.10
CA GLY A 97 27.25 19.22 3.78
C GLY A 97 26.47 20.49 3.44
N VAL A 98 27.19 21.51 2.96
CA VAL A 98 26.57 22.67 2.34
C VAL A 98 26.15 22.35 0.92
N GLY A 99 24.87 22.46 0.62
CA GLY A 99 24.37 22.25 -0.73
C GLY A 99 22.87 22.00 -0.78
N SER A 100 22.37 21.75 -1.98
CA SER A 100 21.07 21.13 -2.16
C SER A 100 21.26 19.62 -2.07
N HIS A 101 20.49 19.02 -1.18
CA HIS A 101 20.48 17.58 -0.95
C HIS A 101 19.12 17.03 -1.37
N SER A 102 19.10 15.85 -1.98
CA SER A 102 17.86 15.20 -2.40
C SER A 102 17.75 13.83 -1.78
N ILE A 103 16.57 13.53 -1.24
CA ILE A 103 16.23 12.23 -0.66
C ILE A 103 15.26 11.55 -1.61
N LYS A 104 15.54 10.29 -1.91
CA LYS A 104 14.66 9.41 -2.67
C LYS A 104 14.46 8.13 -1.88
N VAL A 105 13.19 7.83 -1.62
CA VAL A 105 12.73 6.62 -0.94
C VAL A 105 11.88 5.83 -1.93
N VAL A 106 12.15 4.53 -2.04
CA VAL A 106 11.35 3.59 -2.81
C VAL A 106 10.97 2.44 -1.89
N ALA A 107 9.67 2.24 -1.70
CA ALA A 107 9.12 1.11 -0.95
C ALA A 107 8.50 0.12 -1.94
N THR A 108 8.77 -1.17 -1.74
CA THR A 108 8.28 -2.27 -2.58
C THR A 108 7.66 -3.35 -1.70
N ASP A 109 6.41 -3.71 -1.93
CA ASP A 109 5.75 -4.80 -1.18
C ASP A 109 6.19 -6.20 -1.65
N SER A 110 5.68 -7.24 -0.98
CA SER A 110 5.93 -8.65 -1.33
C SER A 110 5.30 -9.08 -2.67
N LEU A 111 4.31 -8.35 -3.17
CA LEU A 111 3.67 -8.54 -4.47
C LEU A 111 4.35 -7.75 -5.61
N GLY A 112 5.41 -6.98 -5.31
CA GLY A 112 6.18 -6.18 -6.25
C GLY A 112 5.56 -4.82 -6.58
N GLN A 113 4.60 -4.33 -5.81
CA GLN A 113 4.03 -2.99 -5.95
C GLN A 113 4.96 -1.96 -5.32
N GLU A 114 5.21 -0.87 -6.05
CA GLU A 114 6.19 0.13 -5.65
C GLU A 114 5.55 1.50 -5.40
N SER A 115 6.04 2.18 -4.36
CA SER A 115 5.81 3.61 -4.13
C SER A 115 7.10 4.38 -4.05
N LYS A 116 7.06 5.61 -4.56
CA LYS A 116 8.22 6.48 -4.73
C LYS A 116 7.95 7.81 -4.08
N TRP A 117 8.82 8.20 -3.18
CA TRP A 117 8.79 9.48 -2.50
C TRP A 117 10.13 10.17 -2.71
N THR A 118 10.08 11.42 -3.17
CA THR A 118 11.28 12.22 -3.43
C THR A 118 11.07 13.61 -2.86
N ALA A 119 12.08 14.12 -2.16
CA ALA A 119 12.11 15.50 -1.70
C ALA A 119 13.52 16.09 -1.84
N SER A 120 13.60 17.42 -1.93
CA SER A 120 14.82 18.19 -2.24
C SER A 120 14.84 19.54 -1.56
#